data_AF-X5Q5L4-F1
#
_entry.id   AF-X5Q5L4-F1
#
_cell.length_a   1.000
_cell.length_b   1.000
_cell.length_c   1.000
_cell.angle_alpha   90.00
_cell.angle_beta   90.00
_cell.angle_gamma   90.00
#
_symmetry.space_group_name_H-M   'P 1'
#
loop_
_entity.id
_entity.type
_entity.pdbx_description
1 polymer ?
#
loop_
_entity_poly.entity_id
_entity_poly.type
_entity_poly.pdbx_seq_one_letter_code
_entity_poly.pdbx_strand_id
1 'polypeptide(L)'
;MQDDMRRRLVAHKNLVGFGNAVLPAIEHELARIDLGKVSHHEITTLVAGLATALHDINEDASRRYMSASLARPITPLMRAALRSIVRFTMDDWRRSSVGGIIVLEHGKLDSRFEASRHVGRWLANVPEADLVGISRIYIIPEPPEPEFAGTYLQAVSVIEIVWRRPSEHRIGNVVRRFMIEKTLYHEVGHHALQHVESGQDPDQERQADRYAWKMMRKAHPNLSMLTLPLRFLGAFQRRKNAKDLETA
;
A
#
# COMPACT_ATOMS: atom_id res chain seq x y z
N MET A 1 9.40 -17.23 12.37
CA MET A 1 9.38 -16.41 11.14
C MET A 1 8.37 -15.25 11.25
N GLN A 2 7.12 -15.49 11.68
CA GLN A 2 6.09 -14.45 11.87
C GLN A 2 6.48 -13.37 12.90
N ASP A 3 7.02 -13.75 14.05
CA ASP A 3 7.49 -12.81 15.09
C ASP A 3 8.60 -11.86 14.59
N ASP A 4 9.44 -12.33 13.68
CA ASP A 4 10.54 -11.56 13.12
C ASP A 4 10.04 -10.51 12.12
N MET A 5 9.08 -10.89 11.25
CA MET A 5 8.41 -9.94 10.36
C MET A 5 7.69 -8.83 11.13
N ARG A 6 6.96 -9.19 12.20
CA ARG A 6 6.29 -8.21 13.07
C ARG A 6 7.27 -7.20 13.67
N ARG A 7 8.39 -7.68 14.21
CA ARG A 7 9.42 -6.81 14.80
C ARG A 7 10.03 -5.88 13.75
N ARG A 8 10.31 -6.38 12.55
CA ARG A 8 10.83 -5.57 11.43
C ARG A 8 9.85 -4.48 11.01
N LEU A 9 8.57 -4.79 10.89
CA LEU A 9 7.53 -3.81 10.53
C LEU A 9 7.38 -2.71 11.58
N VAL A 10 7.38 -3.06 12.87
CA VAL A 10 7.33 -2.08 13.97
C VAL A 10 8.58 -1.22 13.99
N ALA A 11 9.77 -1.81 13.78
CA ALA A 11 11.01 -1.06 13.72
C ALA A 11 11.00 -0.05 12.56
N HIS A 12 10.58 -0.47 11.35
CA HIS A 12 10.45 0.43 10.19
C HIS A 12 9.49 1.58 10.48
N LYS A 13 8.31 1.28 11.06
CA LYS A 13 7.32 2.29 11.44
C LYS A 13 7.90 3.34 12.38
N ASN A 14 8.60 2.91 13.43
CA ASN A 14 9.22 3.80 14.39
C ASN A 14 10.28 4.68 13.72
N LEU A 15 11.09 4.07 12.84
CA LEU A 15 12.16 4.75 12.13
C LEU A 15 11.64 5.85 11.21
N VAL A 16 10.60 5.54 10.40
CA VAL A 16 9.90 6.54 9.57
C VAL A 16 9.20 7.60 10.43
N GLY A 17 8.63 7.21 11.57
CA GLY A 17 7.95 8.11 12.51
C GLY A 17 8.84 9.21 13.10
N PHE A 18 10.14 8.96 13.26
CA PHE A 18 11.10 10.00 13.67
C PHE A 18 11.41 11.02 12.56
N GLY A 19 11.05 10.73 11.30
CA GLY A 19 11.20 11.64 10.17
C GLY A 19 12.65 12.06 9.92
N ASN A 20 12.87 13.33 9.57
CA ASN A 20 14.20 13.83 9.20
C ASN A 20 15.26 13.69 10.30
N ALA A 21 14.88 13.54 11.57
CA ALA A 21 15.80 13.45 12.69
C ALA A 21 16.69 12.20 12.65
N VAL A 22 16.22 11.10 12.03
CA VAL A 22 17.00 9.84 11.94
C VAL A 22 17.85 9.73 10.67
N LEU A 23 17.72 10.68 9.73
CA LEU A 23 18.47 10.62 8.46
C LEU A 23 19.98 10.48 8.67
N PRO A 24 20.65 11.25 9.57
CA PRO A 24 22.09 11.10 9.76
C PRO A 24 22.50 9.71 10.24
N ALA A 25 21.69 9.07 11.08
CA ALA A 25 21.96 7.72 11.58
C ALA A 25 21.80 6.67 10.48
N ILE A 26 20.75 6.79 9.66
CA ILE A 26 20.55 5.89 8.50
C ILE A 26 21.70 6.01 7.51
N GLU A 27 22.05 7.25 7.14
CA GLU A 27 23.14 7.54 6.21
C GLU A 27 24.49 7.03 6.75
N HIS A 28 24.74 7.18 8.06
CA HIS A 28 25.94 6.66 8.72
C HIS A 28 26.03 5.13 8.60
N GLU A 29 24.97 4.40 8.93
CA GLU A 29 24.96 2.93 8.87
C GLU A 29 25.12 2.43 7.44
N LEU A 30 24.42 3.04 6.48
CA LEU A 30 24.55 2.70 5.07
C LEU A 30 25.97 2.95 4.54
N ALA A 31 26.64 4.03 4.95
CA ALA A 31 27.99 4.37 4.52
C ALA A 31 29.06 3.37 5.00
N ARG A 32 28.78 2.61 6.08
CA ARG A 32 29.71 1.60 6.63
C ARG A 32 29.71 0.29 5.86
N ILE A 33 28.73 0.08 4.98
CA ILE A 33 28.55 -1.20 4.27
C ILE A 33 29.22 -1.12 2.90
N ASP A 34 30.20 -2.00 2.67
CA ASP A 34 30.83 -2.15 1.36
C ASP A 34 29.90 -2.93 0.42
N LEU A 35 29.06 -2.20 -0.32
CA LEU A 35 28.08 -2.73 -1.27
C LEU A 35 28.70 -3.60 -2.39
N GLY A 36 30.01 -3.50 -2.64
CA GLY A 36 30.75 -4.33 -3.59
C GLY A 36 31.04 -5.74 -3.08
N LYS A 37 30.97 -5.95 -1.76
CA LYS A 37 31.28 -7.22 -1.09
C LYS A 37 30.08 -7.87 -0.41
N VAL A 38 28.88 -7.30 -0.57
CA VAL A 38 27.66 -7.87 0.00
C VAL A 38 27.28 -9.13 -0.76
N SER A 39 27.59 -10.29 -0.17
CA SER A 39 27.19 -11.62 -0.64
C SER A 39 26.06 -12.24 0.20
N HIS A 40 25.83 -11.73 1.42
CA HIS A 40 24.84 -12.28 2.35
C HIS A 40 23.46 -11.66 2.15
N HIS A 41 22.44 -12.51 2.16
CA HIS A 41 21.04 -12.12 2.00
C HIS A 41 20.57 -11.20 3.14
N GLU A 42 21.03 -11.43 4.36
CA GLU A 42 20.69 -10.65 5.55
C GLU A 42 21.19 -9.21 5.44
N ILE A 43 22.43 -9.02 4.98
CA ILE A 43 23.02 -7.69 4.75
C ILE A 43 22.29 -6.99 3.61
N THR A 44 21.95 -7.71 2.55
CA THR A 44 21.13 -7.17 1.45
C THR A 44 19.78 -6.68 1.95
N THR A 45 19.12 -7.48 2.78
CA THR A 45 17.82 -7.14 3.38
C THR A 45 17.93 -5.91 4.28
N LEU A 46 18.99 -5.81 5.09
CA LEU A 46 19.24 -4.67 5.96
C LEU A 46 19.44 -3.38 5.15
N VAL A 47 20.33 -3.42 4.14
CA VAL A 47 20.59 -2.26 3.27
C VAL A 47 19.32 -1.85 2.54
N ALA A 48 18.58 -2.80 1.95
CA ALA A 48 17.33 -2.51 1.27
C ALA A 48 16.30 -1.87 2.22
N GLY A 49 16.16 -2.40 3.45
CA GLY A 49 15.26 -1.85 4.46
C GLY A 49 15.60 -0.41 4.86
N LEU A 50 16.88 -0.14 5.17
CA LEU A 50 17.37 1.21 5.50
C LEU A 50 17.22 2.17 4.32
N ALA A 51 17.50 1.70 3.12
CA ALA A 51 17.40 2.48 1.89
C ALA A 51 15.93 2.81 1.53
N THR A 52 15.00 1.89 1.80
CA THR A 52 13.56 2.14 1.71
C THR A 52 13.10 3.14 2.76
N ALA A 53 13.54 2.99 4.03
CA ALA A 53 13.21 3.95 5.09
C ALA A 53 13.73 5.35 4.76
N LEU A 54 14.94 5.45 4.21
CA LEU A 54 15.52 6.70 3.72
C LEU A 54 14.61 7.34 2.66
N HIS A 55 14.11 6.54 1.70
CA HIS A 55 13.19 6.99 0.66
C HIS A 55 11.85 7.45 1.23
N ASP A 56 11.26 6.69 2.15
CA ASP A 56 9.97 6.99 2.78
C ASP A 56 9.97 8.29 3.60
N ILE A 57 11.14 8.62 4.19
CA ILE A 57 11.39 9.82 4.99
C ILE A 57 11.74 11.01 4.08
N ASN A 58 12.71 10.83 3.19
CA ASN A 58 13.26 11.90 2.36
C ASN A 58 13.77 11.35 1.01
N GLU A 59 12.93 11.49 -0.01
CA GLU A 59 13.22 11.01 -1.36
C GLU A 59 14.49 11.64 -1.96
N ASP A 60 14.75 12.93 -1.73
CA ASP A 60 15.96 13.59 -2.25
C ASP A 60 17.23 13.02 -1.62
N ALA A 61 17.23 12.78 -0.31
CA ALA A 61 18.33 12.13 0.39
C ALA A 61 18.54 10.71 -0.16
N SER A 62 17.45 9.96 -0.35
CA SER A 62 17.50 8.64 -0.97
C SER A 62 18.09 8.70 -2.37
N ARG A 63 17.63 9.60 -3.24
CA ARG A 63 18.19 9.77 -4.60
C ARG A 63 19.68 10.05 -4.58
N ARG A 64 20.14 10.96 -3.73
CA ARG A 64 21.58 11.25 -3.58
C ARG A 64 22.36 10.01 -3.17
N TYR A 65 21.91 9.30 -2.13
CA TYR A 65 22.54 8.07 -1.66
C TYR A 65 22.59 6.99 -2.75
N MET A 66 21.46 6.78 -3.45
CA MET A 66 21.32 5.76 -4.48
C MET A 66 22.17 6.07 -5.71
N SER A 67 22.13 7.31 -6.20
CA SER A 67 22.98 7.75 -7.32
C SER A 67 24.46 7.56 -7.00
N ALA A 68 24.90 7.94 -5.79
CA ALA A 68 26.27 7.73 -5.34
C ALA A 68 26.64 6.24 -5.23
N SER A 69 25.72 5.41 -4.74
CA SER A 69 25.92 3.97 -4.57
C SER A 69 25.98 3.24 -5.91
N LEU A 70 25.07 3.55 -6.83
CA LEU A 70 24.98 2.92 -8.16
C LEU A 70 26.16 3.29 -9.09
N ALA A 71 26.86 4.39 -8.79
CA ALA A 71 28.07 4.83 -9.51
C ALA A 71 29.34 4.06 -9.08
N ARG A 72 29.27 3.26 -8.01
CA ARG A 72 30.41 2.48 -7.49
C ARG A 72 30.30 1.00 -7.87
N PRO A 73 31.38 0.20 -7.73
CA PRO A 73 31.28 -1.25 -7.79
C PRO A 73 30.31 -1.77 -6.73
N ILE A 74 29.23 -2.43 -7.16
CA ILE A 74 28.21 -3.03 -6.31
C ILE A 74 27.81 -4.38 -6.90
N THR A 75 27.35 -5.31 -6.05
CA THR A 75 26.90 -6.62 -6.52
C THR A 75 25.63 -6.50 -7.38
N PRO A 76 25.37 -7.43 -8.32
CA PRO A 76 24.16 -7.40 -9.16
C PRO A 76 22.86 -7.42 -8.34
N LEU A 77 22.84 -8.20 -7.26
CA LEU A 77 21.69 -8.30 -6.35
C LEU A 77 21.41 -6.94 -5.68
N MET A 78 22.45 -6.31 -5.12
CA MET A 78 22.31 -4.97 -4.50
C MET A 78 21.86 -3.94 -5.52
N ARG A 79 22.42 -3.97 -6.74
CA ARG A 79 22.02 -3.08 -7.84
C ARG A 79 20.54 -3.22 -8.16
N ALA A 80 20.02 -4.45 -8.21
CA ALA A 80 18.61 -4.71 -8.46
C ALA A 80 17.74 -4.16 -7.31
N ALA A 81 18.14 -4.40 -6.06
CA ALA A 81 17.43 -3.89 -4.88
C ALA A 81 17.36 -2.35 -4.85
N LEU A 82 18.49 -1.66 -5.02
CA LEU A 82 18.51 -0.19 -5.02
C LEU A 82 17.72 0.40 -6.21
N ARG A 83 17.82 -0.21 -7.40
CA ARG A 83 17.03 0.22 -8.57
C ARG A 83 15.53 0.03 -8.37
N SER A 84 15.12 -1.02 -7.67
CA SER A 84 13.71 -1.23 -7.30
C SER A 84 13.18 -0.04 -6.49
N ILE A 85 13.95 0.43 -5.51
CA ILE A 85 13.58 1.57 -4.66
C ILE A 85 13.50 2.87 -5.48
N VAL A 86 14.52 3.16 -6.30
CA VAL A 86 14.60 4.40 -7.10
C VAL A 86 13.57 4.46 -8.23
N ARG A 87 13.01 3.33 -8.66
CA ARG A 87 11.93 3.30 -9.66
C ARG A 87 10.67 3.99 -9.16
N PHE A 88 10.44 4.01 -7.85
CA PHE A 88 9.39 4.82 -7.27
C PHE A 88 9.88 6.27 -7.17
N THR A 89 9.08 7.19 -7.68
CA THR A 89 9.33 8.63 -7.62
C THR A 89 8.03 9.35 -7.29
N MET A 90 8.07 10.35 -6.39
CA MET A 90 6.88 11.17 -6.11
C MET A 90 6.44 12.01 -7.31
N ASP A 91 7.34 12.26 -8.27
CA ASP A 91 7.03 12.99 -9.51
C ASP A 91 5.96 12.29 -10.36
N ASP A 92 5.84 10.96 -10.23
CA ASP A 92 4.82 10.18 -10.93
C ASP A 92 3.43 10.31 -10.32
N TRP A 93 3.26 11.13 -9.26
CA TRP A 93 2.04 11.20 -8.47
C TRP A 93 1.49 12.61 -8.35
N ARG A 94 0.16 12.71 -8.52
CA ARG A 94 -0.61 13.90 -8.15
C ARG A 94 -0.96 13.81 -6.67
N ARG A 95 -0.54 14.81 -5.92
CA ARG A 95 -0.76 14.89 -4.47
C ARG A 95 -2.02 15.69 -4.14
N SER A 96 -2.82 15.14 -3.23
CA SER A 96 -3.95 15.81 -2.58
C SER A 96 -3.98 15.45 -1.09
N SER A 97 -4.89 16.06 -0.32
CA SER A 97 -5.07 15.71 1.10
C SER A 97 -6.54 15.69 1.50
N VAL A 98 -6.89 14.74 2.38
CA VAL A 98 -8.24 14.57 2.92
C VAL A 98 -8.10 14.31 4.41
N GLY A 99 -8.57 15.22 5.26
CA GLY A 99 -8.52 15.06 6.72
C GLY A 99 -7.11 14.82 7.28
N GLY A 100 -6.08 15.46 6.69
CA GLY A 100 -4.67 15.26 7.08
C GLY A 100 -4.00 14.04 6.45
N ILE A 101 -4.75 13.14 5.81
CA ILE A 101 -4.19 12.00 5.04
C ILE A 101 -3.69 12.52 3.71
N ILE A 102 -2.49 12.11 3.29
CA ILE A 102 -1.95 12.42 1.96
C ILE A 102 -2.50 11.39 0.96
N VAL A 103 -3.18 11.85 -0.09
CA VAL A 103 -3.67 10.97 -1.16
C VAL A 103 -2.83 11.19 -2.41
N LEU A 104 -2.17 10.14 -2.89
CA LEU A 104 -1.26 10.15 -4.02
C LEU A 104 -1.87 9.36 -5.17
N GLU A 105 -2.23 10.06 -6.24
CA GLU A 105 -2.83 9.48 -7.43
C GLU A 105 -1.80 9.37 -8.55
N HIS A 106 -1.50 8.17 -9.02
CA HIS A 106 -0.48 7.97 -10.05
C HIS A 106 -0.88 8.68 -11.35
N GLY A 107 0.03 9.46 -11.92
CA GLY A 107 -0.15 10.24 -13.16
C GLY A 107 -0.55 9.44 -14.40
N LYS A 108 -0.42 8.11 -14.40
CA LYS A 108 -0.92 7.24 -15.48
C LYS A 108 -2.44 7.01 -15.43
N LEU A 109 -3.08 7.40 -14.32
CA LEU A 109 -4.53 7.43 -14.21
C LEU A 109 -5.07 8.63 -14.97
N ASP A 110 -6.14 8.40 -15.73
CA ASP A 110 -6.83 9.47 -16.45
C ASP A 110 -7.52 10.39 -15.44
N SER A 111 -7.04 11.64 -15.37
CA SER A 111 -7.48 12.65 -14.41
C SER A 111 -8.96 12.97 -14.50
N ARG A 112 -9.60 12.70 -15.64
CA ARG A 112 -11.05 12.90 -15.84
C ARG A 112 -11.91 12.03 -14.94
N PHE A 113 -11.35 10.94 -14.39
CA PHE A 113 -12.07 10.05 -13.49
C PHE A 113 -11.91 10.40 -12.01
N GLU A 114 -11.15 11.46 -11.70
CA GLU A 114 -11.05 12.09 -10.37
C GLU A 114 -10.94 11.07 -9.22
N ALA A 115 -10.00 10.13 -9.32
CA ALA A 115 -9.91 9.00 -8.39
C ALA A 115 -9.69 9.47 -6.94
N SER A 116 -8.78 10.42 -6.74
CA SER A 116 -8.57 11.11 -5.46
C SER A 116 -9.84 11.75 -4.90
N ARG A 117 -10.68 12.37 -5.74
CA ARG A 117 -11.96 12.96 -5.31
C ARG A 117 -12.98 11.90 -4.88
N HIS A 118 -12.99 10.75 -5.55
CA HIS A 118 -13.82 9.62 -5.13
C HIS A 118 -13.37 9.08 -3.77
N VAL A 119 -12.07 8.82 -3.61
CA VAL A 119 -11.49 8.39 -2.34
C VAL A 119 -11.81 9.39 -1.23
N GLY A 120 -11.65 10.68 -1.47
CA GLY A 120 -11.99 11.70 -0.47
C GLY A 120 -13.46 11.69 -0.03
N ARG A 121 -14.39 11.48 -0.98
CA ARG A 121 -15.82 11.32 -0.65
C ARG A 121 -16.10 10.06 0.15
N TRP A 122 -15.42 8.96 -0.15
CA TRP A 122 -15.57 7.72 0.60
C TRP A 122 -15.04 7.85 2.03
N LEU A 123 -13.86 8.45 2.19
CA LEU A 123 -13.27 8.72 3.50
C LEU A 123 -14.15 9.61 4.38
N ALA A 124 -14.92 10.53 3.80
CA ALA A 124 -15.88 11.34 4.55
C ALA A 124 -16.99 10.51 5.26
N ASN A 125 -17.21 9.26 4.85
CA ASN A 125 -18.13 8.35 5.54
C ASN A 125 -17.48 7.60 6.71
N VAL A 126 -16.15 7.60 6.80
CA VAL A 126 -15.37 6.90 7.84
C VAL A 126 -15.29 7.77 9.09
N PRO A 127 -15.49 7.20 10.31
CA PRO A 127 -15.24 7.94 11.54
C PRO A 127 -13.80 8.46 11.61
N GLU A 128 -13.62 9.72 12.03
CA GLU A 128 -12.29 10.33 12.11
C GLU A 128 -11.31 9.53 13.00
N ALA A 129 -11.81 8.95 14.10
CA ALA A 129 -11.04 8.09 14.98
C ALA A 129 -10.45 6.85 14.26
N ASP A 130 -11.16 6.32 13.25
CA ASP A 130 -10.74 5.15 12.48
C ASP A 130 -9.71 5.51 11.39
N LEU A 131 -9.48 6.80 11.16
CA LEU A 131 -8.49 7.34 10.22
C LEU A 131 -7.18 7.73 10.91
N VAL A 132 -7.17 7.82 12.24
CA VAL A 132 -6.01 8.26 13.03
C VAL A 132 -4.83 7.32 12.84
N GLY A 133 -3.78 7.83 12.21
CA GLY A 133 -2.54 7.09 11.98
C GLY A 133 -2.40 6.55 10.56
N ILE A 134 -3.43 6.65 9.71
CA ILE A 134 -3.26 6.47 8.27
C ILE A 134 -2.52 7.69 7.73
N SER A 135 -1.30 7.48 7.24
CA SER A 135 -0.43 8.58 6.81
C SER A 135 -0.67 8.92 5.33
N ARG A 136 -0.83 7.88 4.50
CA ARG A 136 -0.95 8.02 3.04
C ARG A 136 -1.90 7.01 2.43
N ILE A 137 -2.47 7.38 1.29
CA ILE A 137 -3.23 6.50 0.42
C ILE A 137 -2.65 6.60 -0.99
N TYR A 138 -2.18 5.49 -1.55
CA TYR A 138 -1.77 5.40 -2.94
C TYR A 138 -2.93 4.93 -3.82
N ILE A 139 -3.13 5.59 -4.95
CA ILE A 139 -4.08 5.19 -5.98
C ILE A 139 -3.27 4.84 -7.22
N ILE A 140 -3.15 3.53 -7.50
CA ILE A 140 -2.35 3.00 -8.60
C ILE A 140 -3.22 2.53 -9.76
N PRO A 141 -2.74 2.59 -11.01
CA PRO A 141 -3.40 1.92 -12.12
C PRO A 141 -3.44 0.41 -11.86
N GLU A 142 -4.48 -0.25 -12.36
CA GLU A 142 -4.52 -1.72 -12.46
C GLU A 142 -3.25 -2.21 -13.18
N PRO A 143 -2.35 -2.93 -12.49
CA PRO A 143 -1.16 -3.47 -13.13
C PRO A 143 -1.55 -4.53 -14.17
N PRO A 144 -0.72 -4.75 -15.21
CA PRO A 144 -0.92 -5.84 -16.17
C PRO A 144 -0.80 -7.22 -15.52
N GLU A 145 -0.14 -7.33 -14.37
CA GLU A 145 0.00 -8.57 -13.58
C GLU A 145 -0.72 -8.44 -12.22
N PRO A 146 -1.55 -9.42 -11.81
CA PRO A 146 -2.60 -9.25 -10.79
C PRO A 146 -2.16 -9.25 -9.31
N GLU A 147 -0.86 -9.17 -9.00
CA GLU A 147 -0.35 -9.50 -7.65
C GLU A 147 -0.42 -8.36 -6.60
N PHE A 148 -0.78 -7.14 -6.99
CA PHE A 148 -0.71 -5.96 -6.11
C PHE A 148 -2.08 -5.30 -5.84
N ALA A 149 -3.17 -6.08 -5.90
CA ALA A 149 -4.52 -5.54 -5.77
C ALA A 149 -4.93 -5.26 -4.32
N GLY A 150 -4.78 -4.00 -3.89
CA GLY A 150 -5.36 -3.48 -2.65
C GLY A 150 -4.62 -3.97 -1.41
N THR A 151 -3.56 -3.27 -1.02
CA THR A 151 -2.69 -3.69 0.08
C THR A 151 -2.55 -2.57 1.10
N TYR A 152 -2.91 -2.85 2.34
CA TYR A 152 -2.50 -2.02 3.47
C TYR A 152 -1.09 -2.40 3.93
N LEU A 153 -0.12 -1.53 3.66
CA LEU A 153 1.24 -1.65 4.17
C LEU A 153 1.30 -1.07 5.58
N GLN A 154 0.98 -1.93 6.55
CA GLN A 154 0.94 -1.62 7.98
C GLN A 154 2.24 -0.96 8.50
N ALA A 155 3.40 -1.33 7.93
CA ALA A 155 4.73 -0.82 8.29
C ALA A 155 4.82 0.70 8.21
N VAL A 156 4.15 1.30 7.22
CA VAL A 156 4.18 2.74 6.95
C VAL A 156 2.80 3.38 7.12
N SER A 157 1.82 2.58 7.54
CA SER A 157 0.41 2.97 7.69
C SER A 157 -0.15 3.58 6.41
N VAL A 158 0.08 2.86 5.30
CA VAL A 158 -0.27 3.26 3.94
C VAL A 158 -1.29 2.30 3.35
N ILE A 159 -2.37 2.84 2.78
CA ILE A 159 -3.36 2.05 2.02
C ILE A 159 -3.07 2.19 0.54
N GLU A 160 -2.95 1.07 -0.18
CA GLU A 160 -2.89 1.04 -1.63
C GLU A 160 -4.25 0.68 -2.23
N ILE A 161 -4.70 1.45 -3.21
CA ILE A 161 -5.95 1.26 -3.93
C ILE A 161 -5.64 1.06 -5.40
N VAL A 162 -6.04 -0.09 -5.95
CA VAL A 162 -6.01 -0.30 -7.39
C VAL A 162 -7.21 0.36 -8.05
N TRP A 163 -6.92 1.31 -8.94
CA TRP A 163 -7.90 2.03 -9.73
C TRP A 163 -7.97 1.47 -11.15
N ARG A 164 -9.08 0.80 -11.44
CA ARG A 164 -9.33 0.20 -12.75
C ARG A 164 -9.83 1.26 -13.72
N ARG A 165 -9.30 1.23 -14.95
CA ARG A 165 -9.82 2.08 -16.02
C ARG A 165 -11.29 1.72 -16.28
N PRO A 166 -12.17 2.71 -16.47
CA PRO A 166 -13.55 2.44 -16.82
C PRO A 166 -13.63 1.79 -18.20
N SER A 167 -14.51 0.81 -18.34
CA SER A 167 -14.84 0.19 -19.63
C SER A 167 -16.00 0.94 -20.31
N GLU A 168 -16.35 0.54 -21.52
CA GLU A 168 -17.51 1.09 -22.24
C GLU A 168 -18.84 0.80 -21.52
N HIS A 169 -18.88 -0.23 -20.66
CA HIS A 169 -20.08 -0.65 -19.95
C HIS A 169 -20.31 0.17 -18.66
N ARG A 170 -21.26 1.12 -18.74
CA ARG A 170 -21.62 2.02 -17.63
C ARG A 170 -21.96 1.29 -16.32
N ILE A 171 -22.78 0.24 -16.38
CA ILE A 171 -23.18 -0.52 -15.18
C ILE A 171 -21.96 -1.24 -14.57
N GLY A 172 -21.12 -1.83 -15.42
CA GLY A 172 -19.88 -2.48 -14.98
C GLY A 172 -18.95 -1.51 -14.25
N ASN A 173 -18.87 -0.25 -14.68
CA ASN A 173 -18.09 0.79 -14.00
C ASN A 173 -18.64 1.15 -12.63
N VAL A 174 -19.96 1.19 -12.47
CA VAL A 174 -20.59 1.44 -11.16
C VAL A 174 -20.27 0.30 -10.19
N VAL A 175 -20.42 -0.95 -10.62
CA VAL A 175 -20.08 -2.12 -9.80
C VAL A 175 -18.60 -2.14 -9.45
N ARG A 176 -17.71 -1.83 -10.40
CA ARG A 176 -16.27 -1.73 -10.15
C ARG A 176 -15.95 -0.67 -9.10
N ARG A 177 -16.53 0.53 -9.21
CA ARG A 177 -16.35 1.61 -8.21
C ARG A 177 -16.84 1.19 -6.84
N PHE A 178 -18.00 0.53 -6.76
CA PHE A 178 -18.52 -0.02 -5.50
C PHE A 178 -17.56 -1.03 -4.87
N MET A 179 -16.92 -1.90 -5.68
CA MET A 179 -15.93 -2.86 -5.19
C MET A 179 -14.65 -2.18 -4.71
N ILE A 180 -14.17 -1.16 -5.42
CA ILE A 180 -13.00 -0.36 -5.00
C ILE A 180 -13.28 0.34 -3.67
N GLU A 181 -14.46 0.93 -3.51
CA GLU A 181 -14.90 1.54 -2.25
C GLU A 181 -14.94 0.52 -1.11
N LYS A 182 -15.51 -0.67 -1.35
CA LYS A 182 -15.52 -1.75 -0.35
C LYS A 182 -14.10 -2.15 0.05
N THR A 183 -13.18 -2.25 -0.90
CA THR A 183 -11.77 -2.54 -0.63
C THR A 183 -11.13 -1.44 0.23
N LEU A 184 -11.36 -0.16 -0.08
CA LEU A 184 -10.88 0.93 0.77
C LEU A 184 -11.37 0.77 2.22
N TYR A 185 -12.67 0.56 2.43
CA TYR A 185 -13.19 0.38 3.79
C TYR A 185 -12.66 -0.90 4.46
N HIS A 186 -12.33 -1.94 3.70
CA HIS A 186 -11.70 -3.16 4.23
C HIS A 186 -10.29 -2.87 4.75
N GLU A 187 -9.47 -2.14 3.99
CA GLU A 187 -8.13 -1.72 4.43
C GLU A 187 -8.18 -0.76 5.63
N VAL A 188 -9.13 0.19 5.64
CA VAL A 188 -9.41 1.02 6.83
C VAL A 188 -9.83 0.15 8.02
N GLY A 189 -10.61 -0.90 7.79
CA GLY A 189 -10.99 -1.86 8.83
C GLY A 189 -9.79 -2.58 9.44
N HIS A 190 -8.82 -2.99 8.63
CA HIS A 190 -7.55 -3.53 9.14
C HIS A 190 -6.80 -2.51 10.00
N HIS A 191 -6.77 -1.25 9.56
CA HIS A 191 -6.14 -0.17 10.31
C HIS A 191 -6.85 0.08 11.66
N ALA A 192 -8.15 0.36 11.64
CA ALA A 192 -8.95 0.72 12.81
C ALA A 192 -8.97 -0.39 13.88
N LEU A 193 -8.94 -1.66 13.46
CA LEU A 193 -8.90 -2.81 14.34
C LEU A 193 -7.48 -3.27 14.70
N GLN A 194 -6.46 -2.51 14.28
CA GLN A 194 -5.04 -2.80 14.55
C GLN A 194 -4.64 -4.23 14.16
N HIS A 195 -5.20 -4.73 13.06
CA HIS A 195 -4.85 -6.03 12.50
C HIS A 195 -3.36 -6.03 12.13
N VAL A 196 -2.70 -7.16 12.35
CA VAL A 196 -1.25 -7.34 12.16
C VAL A 196 -0.96 -8.17 10.91
N GLU A 197 -1.94 -8.93 10.43
CA GLU A 197 -1.78 -9.94 9.38
C GLU A 197 -2.87 -9.79 8.31
N SER A 198 -2.81 -8.71 7.54
CA SER A 198 -3.67 -8.53 6.36
C SER A 198 -3.46 -9.70 5.39
N GLY A 199 -4.53 -10.42 5.06
CA GLY A 199 -4.54 -11.53 4.10
C GLY A 199 -4.20 -12.92 4.64
N GLN A 200 -3.71 -13.06 5.89
CA GLN A 200 -3.25 -14.36 6.42
C GLN A 200 -4.11 -14.93 7.55
N ASP A 201 -4.67 -14.07 8.41
CA ASP A 201 -5.56 -14.50 9.50
C ASP A 201 -7.05 -14.43 9.08
N PRO A 202 -7.75 -15.58 8.95
CA PRO A 202 -9.16 -15.62 8.55
C PRO A 202 -10.12 -14.87 9.49
N ASP A 203 -9.79 -14.70 10.76
CA ASP A 203 -10.60 -13.92 11.70
C ASP A 203 -10.41 -12.41 11.50
N GLN A 204 -9.18 -11.96 11.24
CA GLN A 204 -8.89 -10.56 10.91
C GLN A 204 -9.55 -10.17 9.58
N GLU A 205 -9.46 -11.03 8.56
CA GLU A 205 -10.14 -10.83 7.26
C GLU A 205 -11.65 -10.69 7.43
N ARG A 206 -12.28 -11.57 8.23
CA ARG A 206 -13.72 -11.51 8.50
C ARG A 206 -14.11 -10.24 9.26
N GLN A 207 -13.27 -9.79 10.19
CA GLN A 207 -13.47 -8.54 10.92
C GLN A 207 -13.39 -7.31 10.01
N ALA A 208 -12.36 -7.24 9.16
CA ALA A 208 -12.18 -6.17 8.19
C ALA A 208 -13.34 -6.13 7.17
N ASP A 209 -13.81 -7.29 6.69
CA ASP A 209 -14.98 -7.36 5.83
C ASP A 209 -16.26 -6.90 6.54
N ARG A 210 -16.47 -7.27 7.81
CA ARG A 210 -17.62 -6.77 8.58
C ARG A 210 -17.58 -5.25 8.72
N TYR A 211 -16.40 -4.70 8.98
CA TYR A 211 -16.18 -3.26 9.03
C TYR A 211 -16.51 -2.61 7.68
N ALA A 212 -15.98 -3.15 6.58
CA ALA A 212 -16.24 -2.66 5.24
C ALA A 212 -17.73 -2.62 4.92
N TRP A 213 -18.46 -3.71 5.20
CA TRP A 213 -19.90 -3.75 4.99
C TRP A 213 -20.69 -2.80 5.88
N LYS A 214 -20.23 -2.53 7.10
CA LYS A 214 -20.82 -1.50 7.97
C LYS A 214 -20.69 -0.12 7.33
N MET A 215 -19.51 0.22 6.80
CA MET A 215 -19.27 1.49 6.10
C MET A 215 -20.04 1.58 4.79
N MET A 216 -20.09 0.51 3.99
CA MET A 216 -20.88 0.47 2.75
C MET A 216 -22.36 0.74 3.01
N ARG A 217 -22.95 0.18 4.07
CA ARG A 217 -24.36 0.43 4.43
C ARG A 217 -24.60 1.88 4.84
N LYS A 218 -23.64 2.51 5.51
CA LYS A 218 -23.69 3.93 5.89
C LYS A 218 -23.59 4.84 4.66
N ALA A 219 -22.65 4.55 3.76
CA ALA A 219 -22.41 5.34 2.56
C ALA A 219 -23.53 5.18 1.50
N HIS A 220 -24.16 4.00 1.47
CA HIS A 220 -25.18 3.65 0.48
C HIS A 220 -26.46 3.10 1.13
N PRO A 221 -27.23 3.93 1.86
CA PRO A 221 -28.42 3.47 2.61
C PRO A 221 -29.45 2.78 1.71
N ASN A 222 -29.64 3.28 0.49
CA ASN A 222 -30.61 2.73 -0.47
C ASN A 222 -30.16 1.40 -1.12
N LEU A 223 -28.86 1.08 -1.11
CA LEU A 223 -28.36 -0.21 -1.59
C LEU A 223 -28.40 -1.29 -0.51
N SER A 224 -28.54 -0.91 0.77
CA SER A 224 -28.62 -1.86 1.89
C SER A 224 -29.86 -2.75 1.85
N MET A 225 -30.93 -2.33 1.15
CA MET A 225 -32.11 -3.17 0.88
C MET A 225 -31.85 -4.32 -0.11
N LEU A 226 -30.75 -4.30 -0.88
CA LEU A 226 -30.42 -5.29 -1.93
C LEU A 226 -29.32 -6.28 -1.53
N THR A 227 -28.80 -6.26 -0.29
CA THR A 227 -27.60 -7.00 0.12
C THR A 227 -27.81 -8.49 0.46
N LEU A 228 -28.55 -9.26 -0.36
CA LEU A 228 -28.60 -10.73 -0.23
C LEU A 228 -27.61 -11.51 -1.12
N PRO A 229 -27.21 -11.11 -2.36
CA PRO A 229 -26.33 -11.96 -3.17
C PRO A 229 -24.85 -11.55 -3.25
N LEU A 230 -24.45 -10.35 -2.80
CA LEU A 230 -23.06 -9.85 -2.97
C LEU A 230 -22.03 -10.48 -2.01
N ARG A 231 -22.47 -11.15 -0.93
CA ARG A 231 -21.59 -11.91 -0.02
C ARG A 231 -20.89 -13.09 -0.72
N PHE A 232 -21.39 -13.56 -1.86
CA PHE A 232 -20.84 -14.72 -2.57
C PHE A 232 -19.79 -14.38 -3.64
N LEU A 233 -19.75 -13.14 -4.14
CA LEU A 233 -18.83 -12.76 -5.24
C LEU A 233 -17.36 -12.65 -4.81
N GLY A 234 -17.09 -12.15 -3.59
CA GLY A 234 -15.72 -12.09 -3.04
C GLY A 234 -15.11 -13.46 -2.76
N ALA A 235 -15.93 -14.43 -2.32
CA ALA A 235 -15.50 -15.80 -2.09
C ALA A 235 -15.26 -16.57 -3.41
N PHE A 236 -16.00 -16.24 -4.47
CA PHE A 236 -15.84 -16.88 -5.77
C PHE A 236 -14.56 -16.45 -6.50
N GLN A 237 -14.16 -15.17 -6.39
CA GLN A 237 -12.90 -14.69 -6.96
C GLN A 237 -11.68 -15.27 -6.24
N ARG A 238 -11.71 -15.38 -4.90
CA ARG A 238 -10.63 -16.04 -4.14
C ARG A 238 -10.51 -17.54 -4.45
N ARG A 239 -11.65 -18.26 -4.62
CA ARG A 239 -11.65 -19.68 -5.03
C ARG A 239 -11.14 -19.91 -6.45
N LYS A 240 -11.41 -18.98 -7.38
CA LYS A 240 -10.91 -19.10 -8.74
C LYS A 240 -9.38 -18.93 -8.78
N ASN A 241 -8.86 -17.91 -8.11
CA ASN A 241 -7.42 -17.68 -8.03
C ASN A 241 -6.67 -18.80 -7.29
N ALA A 242 -7.27 -19.41 -6.26
CA ALA A 242 -6.68 -20.56 -5.56
C ALA A 242 -6.62 -21.83 -6.44
N LYS A 243 -7.64 -22.06 -7.27
CA LYS A 243 -7.64 -23.20 -8.21
C LYS A 243 -6.64 -23.01 -9.36
N ASP A 244 -6.49 -21.78 -9.83
CA ASP A 244 -5.53 -21.47 -10.92
C ASP A 244 -4.06 -21.57 -10.44
N LEU A 245 -3.81 -21.48 -9.12
CA LEU A 245 -2.51 -21.74 -8.48
C LEU A 245 -2.24 -23.22 -8.18
N GLU A 246 -3.27 -24.07 -8.13
CA GLU A 246 -3.12 -25.53 -7.95
C GLU A 246 -2.93 -26.27 -9.28
N THR A 247 -3.21 -25.62 -10.42
CA THR A 247 -3.12 -26.19 -11.76
C THR A 247 -1.98 -25.64 -12.62
N ALA A 248 -1.15 -24.76 -12.08
CA ALA A 248 0.08 -24.22 -12.68
C ALA A 248 1.32 -24.80 -12.00
#